data_AF-L1QEK2-F1
#
_entry.id   AF-L1QEK2-F1
#
_cell.length_a   1.000
_cell.length_b   1.000
_cell.length_c   1.000
_cell.angle_alpha   90.00
_cell.angle_beta   90.00
_cell.angle_gamma   90.00
#
_symmetry.space_group_name_H-M   'P 1'
#
loop_
_entity.id
_entity.type
_entity.pdbx_description
1 polymer ?
#
loop_
_entity_poly.entity_id
_entity_poly.type
_entity_poly.pdbx_seq_one_letter_code
_entity_poly.pdbx_strand_id
1 'polypeptide(L)'
;MVYNELLDFNLTRSDLIITLGGGVIGDLGGFVASSYLRGIDFIQVPTSLLEVDSSVGGKVAVDLERGKNLVGSFYHPKAVLIDPEVLNTLDNRFFIDGMAEVIKYGCIKDKMFFEFLYEMENNSDVIDNMERVIHKCCDIKRIVVESDEKDKGERMLLNFGHTLGHAIEQYYNYTKYTHGEAVAIGMYEITKISEAKGLTVKGTAERIKEILIKYNLPYKMDVNIEEILDTINLDKKKLGKSLNLIILKEIGNSEIYKTTTEFFI
;
A
#
# COMPACT_ATOMS: atom_id res chain seq x y z
N MET A 1 13.75 -22.39 -9.01
CA MET A 1 13.05 -22.68 -10.28
C MET A 1 13.39 -21.63 -11.32
N VAL A 2 13.02 -20.34 -11.12
CA VAL A 2 13.28 -19.26 -12.09
C VAL A 2 14.76 -19.14 -12.52
N TYR A 3 15.72 -19.22 -11.59
CA TYR A 3 17.15 -19.09 -11.96
C TYR A 3 17.65 -20.14 -12.94
N ASN A 4 17.14 -21.38 -12.88
CA ASN A 4 17.56 -22.43 -13.80
C ASN A 4 17.02 -22.15 -15.20
N GLU A 5 15.75 -21.73 -15.31
CA GLU A 5 15.15 -21.33 -16.59
C GLU A 5 15.92 -20.18 -17.25
N LEU A 6 16.39 -19.18 -16.46
CA LEU A 6 17.21 -18.09 -16.98
C LEU A 6 18.58 -18.56 -17.49
N LEU A 7 19.19 -19.54 -16.82
CA LEU A 7 20.45 -20.15 -17.26
C LEU A 7 20.26 -20.98 -18.53
N ASP A 8 19.20 -21.78 -18.60
CA ASP A 8 18.86 -22.61 -19.76
C ASP A 8 18.52 -21.73 -20.98
N PHE A 9 17.91 -20.57 -20.75
CA PHE A 9 17.68 -19.54 -21.76
C PHE A 9 18.96 -18.80 -22.18
N ASN A 10 20.08 -19.01 -21.50
CA ASN A 10 21.36 -18.29 -21.69
C ASN A 10 21.23 -16.77 -21.52
N LEU A 11 20.43 -16.33 -20.55
CA LEU A 11 20.30 -14.91 -20.21
C LEU A 11 21.64 -14.34 -19.72
N THR A 12 22.07 -13.24 -20.31
CA THR A 12 23.35 -12.56 -20.04
C THR A 12 23.13 -11.23 -19.33
N ARG A 13 24.21 -10.59 -18.86
CA ARG A 13 24.14 -9.29 -18.16
C ARG A 13 23.66 -8.12 -19.02
N SER A 14 23.68 -8.25 -20.35
CA SER A 14 23.18 -7.24 -21.28
C SER A 14 21.71 -7.39 -21.62
N ASP A 15 21.08 -8.48 -21.18
CA ASP A 15 19.66 -8.71 -21.39
C ASP A 15 18.81 -8.00 -20.33
N LEU A 16 17.49 -8.16 -20.43
CA LEU A 16 16.50 -7.50 -19.60
C LEU A 16 15.43 -8.50 -19.16
N ILE A 17 14.96 -8.40 -17.92
CA ILE A 17 13.75 -9.10 -17.44
C ILE A 17 12.55 -8.15 -17.53
N ILE A 18 11.41 -8.63 -18.05
CA ILE A 18 10.14 -7.90 -18.00
C ILE A 18 9.20 -8.64 -17.05
N THR A 19 8.72 -7.96 -16.02
CA THR A 19 7.71 -8.51 -15.10
C THR A 19 6.33 -8.04 -15.52
N LEU A 20 5.47 -8.95 -15.97
CA LEU A 20 4.09 -8.68 -16.38
C LEU A 20 3.12 -9.34 -15.39
N GLY A 21 2.44 -8.56 -14.57
CA GLY A 21 1.50 -9.07 -13.56
C GLY A 21 1.25 -8.10 -12.42
N GLY A 22 0.57 -8.58 -11.37
CA GLY A 22 0.45 -7.85 -10.10
C GLY A 22 1.70 -7.94 -9.22
N GLY A 23 1.62 -7.48 -7.98
CA GLY A 23 2.77 -7.26 -7.10
C GLY A 23 3.57 -8.49 -6.77
N VAL A 24 2.93 -9.66 -6.69
CA VAL A 24 3.65 -10.93 -6.51
C VAL A 24 4.65 -11.18 -7.64
N ILE A 25 4.26 -10.90 -8.89
CA ILE A 25 5.15 -11.05 -10.05
C ILE A 25 6.20 -9.94 -10.10
N GLY A 26 5.81 -8.71 -9.75
CA GLY A 26 6.72 -7.56 -9.64
C GLY A 26 7.83 -7.78 -8.62
N ASP A 27 7.48 -8.21 -7.41
CA ASP A 27 8.41 -8.46 -6.31
C ASP A 27 9.31 -9.65 -6.57
N LEU A 28 8.74 -10.80 -7.00
CA LEU A 28 9.52 -11.98 -7.32
C LEU A 28 10.48 -11.72 -8.48
N GLY A 29 9.97 -11.14 -9.58
CA GLY A 29 10.75 -10.87 -10.78
C GLY A 29 11.83 -9.80 -10.53
N GLY A 30 11.51 -8.77 -9.76
CA GLY A 30 12.47 -7.76 -9.33
C GLY A 30 13.54 -8.32 -8.39
N PHE A 31 13.19 -9.20 -7.45
CA PHE A 31 14.15 -9.87 -6.57
C PHE A 31 15.07 -10.80 -7.36
N VAL A 32 14.52 -11.56 -8.30
CA VAL A 32 15.27 -12.37 -9.26
C VAL A 32 16.23 -11.49 -10.07
N ALA A 33 15.77 -10.37 -10.61
CA ALA A 33 16.62 -9.43 -11.36
C ALA A 33 17.75 -8.85 -10.48
N SER A 34 17.47 -8.55 -9.22
CA SER A 34 18.46 -7.99 -8.29
C SER A 34 19.59 -8.95 -7.92
N SER A 35 19.33 -10.26 -8.00
CA SER A 35 20.23 -11.30 -7.49
C SER A 35 20.86 -12.15 -8.61
N TYR A 36 20.16 -12.35 -9.72
CA TYR A 36 20.67 -13.07 -10.89
C TYR A 36 21.86 -12.33 -11.48
N LEU A 37 22.97 -13.04 -11.70
CA LEU A 37 24.26 -12.48 -12.15
C LEU A 37 24.77 -11.27 -11.34
N ARG A 38 24.28 -11.11 -10.10
CA ARG A 38 24.50 -9.97 -9.18
C ARG A 38 23.84 -8.66 -9.63
N GLY A 39 22.74 -8.74 -10.35
CA GLY A 39 22.01 -7.59 -10.88
C GLY A 39 21.96 -7.65 -12.39
N ILE A 40 20.74 -7.70 -12.92
CA ILE A 40 20.42 -7.48 -14.33
C ILE A 40 19.30 -6.45 -14.43
N ASP A 41 19.26 -5.71 -15.52
CA ASP A 41 18.22 -4.73 -15.75
C ASP A 41 16.83 -5.40 -15.81
N PHE A 42 15.81 -4.68 -15.35
CA PHE A 42 14.42 -5.12 -15.48
C PHE A 42 13.45 -3.96 -15.70
N ILE A 43 12.29 -4.26 -16.29
CA ILE A 43 11.15 -3.36 -16.46
C ILE A 43 9.93 -3.98 -15.78
N GLN A 44 9.13 -3.15 -15.12
CA GLN A 44 7.84 -3.57 -14.56
C GLN A 44 6.69 -3.15 -15.46
N VAL A 45 5.75 -4.07 -15.70
CA VAL A 45 4.49 -3.85 -16.40
C VAL A 45 3.37 -4.31 -15.47
N PRO A 46 2.99 -3.46 -14.48
CA PRO A 46 1.98 -3.83 -13.50
C PRO A 46 0.59 -3.97 -14.12
N THR A 47 -0.16 -5.00 -13.69
CA THR A 47 -1.51 -5.30 -14.21
C THR A 47 -2.61 -5.26 -13.15
N SER A 48 -2.33 -4.70 -11.97
CA SER A 48 -3.32 -4.49 -10.90
C SER A 48 -3.22 -3.08 -10.33
N LEU A 49 -4.34 -2.52 -9.87
CA LEU A 49 -4.40 -1.15 -9.37
C LEU A 49 -3.54 -0.93 -8.11
N LEU A 50 -3.39 -1.96 -7.27
CA LEU A 50 -2.52 -1.92 -6.09
C LEU A 50 -1.06 -1.56 -6.44
N GLU A 51 -0.62 -1.90 -7.65
CA GLU A 51 0.75 -1.66 -8.10
C GLU A 51 1.07 -0.20 -8.38
N VAL A 52 0.07 0.66 -8.45
CA VAL A 52 0.30 2.11 -8.48
C VAL A 52 1.08 2.55 -7.23
N ASP A 53 0.92 1.83 -6.12
CA ASP A 53 1.84 1.90 -4.99
C ASP A 53 3.10 1.07 -5.30
N SER A 54 3.07 -0.27 -5.21
CA SER A 54 4.28 -1.12 -5.13
C SER A 54 5.28 -1.03 -6.29
N SER A 55 4.86 -0.69 -7.51
CA SER A 55 5.77 -0.59 -8.67
C SER A 55 6.77 0.57 -8.59
N VAL A 56 6.53 1.55 -7.71
CA VAL A 56 7.43 2.69 -7.52
C VAL A 56 8.24 2.51 -6.23
N GLY A 57 9.55 2.75 -6.29
CA GLY A 57 10.42 2.84 -5.10
C GLY A 57 11.18 1.57 -4.72
N GLY A 58 11.27 0.60 -5.63
CA GLY A 58 12.35 -0.38 -5.71
C GLY A 58 12.41 -1.43 -4.60
N LYS A 59 11.38 -1.56 -3.75
CA LYS A 59 11.30 -2.67 -2.80
C LYS A 59 10.89 -3.92 -3.57
N VAL A 60 11.72 -4.95 -3.54
CA VAL A 60 11.43 -6.24 -4.17
C VAL A 60 11.75 -7.34 -3.17
N ALA A 61 10.86 -8.31 -3.02
CA ALA A 61 10.98 -9.29 -1.94
C ALA A 61 10.34 -10.64 -2.28
N VAL A 62 10.54 -11.60 -1.39
CA VAL A 62 9.85 -12.88 -1.38
C VAL A 62 9.39 -13.20 0.03
N ASP A 63 8.29 -13.94 0.12
CA ASP A 63 7.76 -14.45 1.38
C ASP A 63 8.57 -15.66 1.86
N LEU A 64 8.68 -15.78 3.18
CA LEU A 64 9.12 -16.99 3.85
C LEU A 64 7.96 -17.58 4.65
N GLU A 65 8.02 -18.86 4.99
CA GLU A 65 7.06 -19.49 5.93
C GLU A 65 6.94 -18.72 7.26
N ARG A 66 7.99 -17.98 7.63
CA ARG A 66 8.09 -17.22 8.88
C ARG A 66 7.59 -15.77 8.77
N GLY A 67 7.16 -15.32 7.59
CA GLY A 67 6.60 -13.99 7.39
C GLY A 67 6.77 -13.45 5.97
N LYS A 68 5.94 -12.45 5.66
CA LYS A 68 5.91 -11.81 4.35
C LYS A 68 7.06 -10.82 4.13
N ASN A 69 7.55 -10.73 2.90
CA ASN A 69 8.55 -9.74 2.45
C ASN A 69 9.82 -9.61 3.33
N LEU A 70 10.20 -10.68 4.03
CA LEU A 70 11.34 -10.67 4.97
C LEU A 70 12.70 -10.75 4.28
N VAL A 71 12.74 -11.29 3.06
CA VAL A 71 13.95 -11.42 2.25
C VAL A 71 13.73 -10.65 0.95
N GLY A 72 14.59 -9.69 0.69
CA GLY A 72 14.44 -8.80 -0.45
C GLY A 72 15.65 -7.92 -0.68
N SER A 73 15.51 -6.99 -1.61
CA SER A 73 16.50 -5.96 -1.94
C SER A 73 15.81 -4.65 -2.28
N PHE A 74 16.59 -3.56 -2.23
CA PHE A 74 16.20 -2.29 -2.86
C PHE A 74 16.83 -2.28 -4.26
N TYR A 75 16.02 -2.52 -5.29
CA TYR A 75 16.46 -2.65 -6.68
C TYR A 75 15.46 -1.95 -7.62
N HIS A 76 15.87 -0.84 -8.22
CA HIS A 76 14.99 0.00 -9.04
C HIS A 76 14.88 -0.55 -10.47
N PRO A 77 13.65 -0.58 -11.05
CA PRO A 77 13.47 -0.92 -12.46
C PRO A 77 14.04 0.18 -13.36
N LYS A 78 14.35 -0.16 -14.61
CA LYS A 78 14.70 0.82 -15.66
C LYS A 78 13.50 1.64 -16.11
N ALA A 79 12.32 1.03 -16.08
CA ALA A 79 11.05 1.67 -16.38
C ALA A 79 9.90 0.94 -15.69
N VAL A 80 8.82 1.68 -15.42
CA VAL A 80 7.52 1.13 -15.05
C VAL A 80 6.54 1.56 -16.14
N LEU A 81 5.92 0.59 -16.81
CA LEU A 81 4.98 0.83 -17.91
C LEU A 81 3.57 0.47 -17.45
N ILE A 82 2.77 1.49 -17.16
CA ILE A 82 1.41 1.32 -16.65
C ILE A 82 0.44 1.60 -17.78
N ASP A 83 -0.27 0.57 -18.23
CA ASP A 83 -1.35 0.67 -19.20
C ASP A 83 -2.69 0.57 -18.45
N PRO A 84 -3.49 1.66 -18.35
CA PRO A 84 -4.77 1.63 -17.66
C PRO A 84 -5.76 0.61 -18.24
N GLU A 85 -5.66 0.26 -19.53
CA GLU A 85 -6.63 -0.62 -20.19
C GLU A 85 -6.59 -2.05 -19.65
N VAL A 86 -5.47 -2.51 -19.10
CA VAL A 86 -5.37 -3.86 -18.50
C VAL A 86 -6.33 -4.04 -17.32
N LEU A 87 -6.70 -2.94 -16.65
CA LEU A 87 -7.62 -2.95 -15.52
C LEU A 87 -9.06 -3.27 -15.93
N ASN A 88 -9.42 -3.13 -17.21
CA ASN A 88 -10.73 -3.54 -17.72
C ASN A 88 -10.98 -5.05 -17.60
N THR A 89 -9.92 -5.85 -17.42
CA THR A 89 -10.00 -7.31 -17.24
C THR A 89 -9.79 -7.74 -15.79
N LEU A 90 -9.50 -6.80 -14.89
CA LEU A 90 -9.24 -7.08 -13.48
C LEU A 90 -10.56 -7.41 -12.77
N ASP A 91 -10.55 -8.46 -11.95
CA ASP A 91 -11.71 -8.76 -11.10
C ASP A 91 -12.04 -7.56 -10.20
N ASN A 92 -13.33 -7.23 -10.11
CA ASN A 92 -13.81 -6.06 -9.40
C ASN A 92 -13.35 -6.05 -7.92
N ARG A 93 -13.16 -7.21 -7.28
CA ARG A 93 -12.63 -7.28 -5.92
C ARG A 93 -11.20 -6.74 -5.82
N PHE A 94 -10.33 -7.03 -6.79
CA PHE A 94 -8.95 -6.52 -6.80
C PHE A 94 -8.89 -5.04 -7.20
N PHE A 95 -9.86 -4.57 -8.01
CA PHE A 95 -10.02 -3.14 -8.26
C PHE A 95 -10.37 -2.40 -6.97
N ILE A 96 -11.39 -2.88 -6.24
CA ILE A 96 -11.80 -2.32 -4.94
C ILE A 96 -10.62 -2.35 -3.95
N ASP A 97 -9.87 -3.45 -3.91
CA ASP A 97 -8.67 -3.59 -3.07
C ASP A 97 -7.64 -2.47 -3.35
N GLY A 98 -7.31 -2.22 -4.62
CA GLY A 98 -6.39 -1.16 -5.01
C GLY A 98 -6.90 0.26 -4.72
N MET A 99 -8.22 0.48 -4.70
CA MET A 99 -8.81 1.80 -4.41
C MET A 99 -8.50 2.28 -2.99
N ALA A 100 -8.25 1.38 -2.04
CA ALA A 100 -7.85 1.76 -0.69
C ALA A 100 -6.55 2.58 -0.70
N GLU A 101 -5.57 2.18 -1.51
CA GLU A 101 -4.30 2.89 -1.64
C GLU A 101 -4.43 4.19 -2.42
N VAL A 102 -5.29 4.20 -3.44
CA VAL A 102 -5.63 5.43 -4.17
C VAL A 102 -6.20 6.48 -3.23
N ILE A 103 -7.17 6.11 -2.39
CA ILE A 103 -7.77 7.00 -1.38
C ILE A 103 -6.74 7.43 -0.33
N LYS A 104 -5.86 6.51 0.11
CA LYS A 104 -4.79 6.78 1.06
C LYS A 104 -3.96 7.99 0.62
N TYR A 105 -3.52 8.06 -0.64
CA TYR A 105 -2.74 9.18 -1.16
C TYR A 105 -3.43 10.54 -1.00
N GLY A 106 -4.74 10.59 -1.29
CA GLY A 106 -5.54 11.80 -1.07
C GLY A 106 -5.61 12.18 0.42
N CYS A 107 -5.82 11.18 1.29
CA CYS A 107 -5.85 11.38 2.74
C CYS A 107 -4.54 11.95 3.28
N ILE A 108 -3.39 11.44 2.85
CA ILE A 108 -2.11 11.74 3.49
C ILE A 108 -1.41 13.01 2.96
N LYS A 109 -1.63 13.37 1.68
CA LYS A 109 -0.78 14.35 0.99
C LYS A 109 -1.48 15.29 0.02
N ASP A 110 -2.62 14.91 -0.56
CA ASP A 110 -3.28 15.74 -1.59
C ASP A 110 -4.79 15.82 -1.36
N LYS A 111 -5.22 16.88 -0.67
CA LYS A 111 -6.63 17.16 -0.42
C LYS A 111 -7.41 17.32 -1.72
N MET A 112 -6.85 17.97 -2.74
CA MET A 112 -7.55 18.16 -4.02
C MET A 112 -7.76 16.84 -4.74
N PHE A 113 -6.82 15.90 -4.62
CA PHE A 113 -6.99 14.55 -5.14
C PHE A 113 -8.07 13.78 -4.37
N PHE A 114 -8.11 13.91 -3.04
CA PHE A 114 -9.22 13.34 -2.25
C PHE A 114 -10.56 13.90 -2.70
N GLU A 115 -10.70 15.23 -2.85
CA GLU A 115 -11.95 15.85 -3.34
C GLU A 115 -12.32 15.35 -4.73
N PHE A 116 -11.34 15.23 -5.64
CA PHE A 116 -11.54 14.71 -6.98
C PHE A 116 -12.13 13.29 -6.98
N LEU A 117 -11.61 12.38 -6.14
CA LEU A 117 -12.19 11.04 -5.95
C LEU A 117 -13.57 11.14 -5.26
N TYR A 118 -13.69 12.03 -4.29
CA TYR A 118 -14.93 12.23 -3.53
C TYR A 118 -16.09 12.74 -4.41
N GLU A 119 -15.81 13.50 -5.47
CA GLU A 119 -16.81 14.05 -6.38
C GLU A 119 -17.28 13.05 -7.46
N MET A 120 -16.53 11.97 -7.71
CA MET A 120 -16.96 10.91 -8.64
C MET A 120 -18.19 10.16 -8.12
N GLU A 121 -19.06 9.68 -9.00
CA GLU A 121 -20.31 9.04 -8.60
C GLU A 121 -20.11 7.55 -8.26
N ASN A 122 -19.25 6.86 -9.03
CA ASN A 122 -19.09 5.40 -8.94
C ASN A 122 -17.72 4.92 -9.47
N ASN A 123 -17.48 3.60 -9.42
CA ASN A 123 -16.23 2.99 -9.89
C ASN A 123 -15.93 3.22 -11.38
N SER A 124 -16.96 3.27 -12.24
CA SER A 124 -16.79 3.48 -13.68
C SER A 124 -16.21 4.86 -13.97
N ASP A 125 -16.65 5.89 -13.24
CA ASP A 125 -16.11 7.26 -13.39
C ASP A 125 -14.61 7.31 -13.05
N VAL A 126 -14.17 6.52 -12.06
CA VAL A 126 -12.75 6.38 -11.72
C VAL A 126 -12.00 5.70 -12.86
N ILE A 127 -12.56 4.62 -13.43
CA ILE A 127 -11.97 3.88 -14.54
C ILE A 127 -11.78 4.80 -15.76
N ASP A 128 -12.79 5.62 -16.08
CA ASP A 128 -12.72 6.60 -17.17
C ASP A 128 -11.66 7.69 -16.94
N ASN A 129 -11.25 7.90 -15.68
CA ASN A 129 -10.22 8.86 -15.27
C ASN A 129 -8.92 8.18 -14.78
N MET A 130 -8.75 6.90 -15.09
CA MET A 130 -7.73 6.07 -14.45
C MET A 130 -6.30 6.54 -14.73
N GLU A 131 -6.02 7.05 -15.93
CA GLU A 131 -4.71 7.62 -16.26
C GLU A 131 -4.33 8.77 -15.30
N ARG A 132 -5.28 9.67 -15.00
CA ARG A 132 -5.09 10.78 -14.07
C ARG A 132 -4.91 10.29 -12.64
N VAL A 133 -5.69 9.28 -12.23
CA VAL A 133 -5.60 8.65 -10.91
C VAL A 133 -4.23 8.02 -10.70
N ILE A 134 -3.80 7.17 -11.64
CA ILE A 134 -2.49 6.51 -11.64
C ILE A 134 -1.37 7.54 -11.59
N HIS A 135 -1.40 8.52 -12.50
CA HIS A 135 -0.38 9.58 -12.56
C HIS A 135 -0.25 10.29 -11.21
N LYS A 136 -1.38 10.65 -10.58
CA LYS A 136 -1.37 11.37 -9.30
C LYS A 136 -0.78 10.53 -8.17
N CYS A 137 -1.16 9.27 -8.05
CA CYS A 137 -0.61 8.37 -7.04
C CYS A 137 0.90 8.14 -7.25
N CYS A 138 1.33 7.89 -8.50
CA CYS A 138 2.76 7.75 -8.82
C CYS A 138 3.55 9.03 -8.53
N ASP A 139 3.01 10.21 -8.83
CA ASP A 139 3.65 11.50 -8.55
C ASP A 139 3.82 11.75 -7.05
N ILE A 140 2.78 11.47 -6.25
CA ILE A 140 2.88 11.58 -4.78
C ILE A 140 3.91 10.59 -4.24
N LYS A 141 3.89 9.34 -4.71
CA LYS A 141 4.87 8.35 -4.28
C LYS A 141 6.29 8.71 -4.70
N ARG A 142 6.49 9.23 -5.92
CA ARG A 142 7.80 9.74 -6.38
C ARG A 142 8.34 10.77 -5.41
N ILE A 143 7.55 11.81 -5.08
CA ILE A 143 7.97 12.89 -4.17
C ILE A 143 8.43 12.32 -2.82
N VAL A 144 7.67 11.38 -2.26
CA VAL A 144 7.96 10.77 -0.96
C VAL A 144 9.16 9.81 -1.01
N VAL A 145 9.34 9.07 -2.10
CA VAL A 145 10.50 8.17 -2.28
C VAL A 145 11.78 8.96 -2.54
N GLU A 146 11.71 10.05 -3.31
CA GLU A 146 12.85 10.93 -3.58
C GLU A 146 13.33 11.64 -2.31
N SER A 147 12.41 11.99 -1.40
CA SER A 147 12.76 12.60 -0.12
C SER A 147 13.28 11.59 0.92
N ASP A 148 12.81 10.33 0.87
CA ASP A 148 13.19 9.27 1.81
C ASP A 148 13.18 7.87 1.17
N GLU A 149 14.23 7.56 0.42
CA GLU A 149 14.36 6.29 -0.31
C GLU A 149 14.31 5.07 0.63
N LYS A 150 14.89 5.18 1.83
CA LYS A 150 15.08 4.04 2.74
C LYS A 150 14.03 3.89 3.83
N ASP A 151 12.93 4.65 3.74
CA ASP A 151 11.76 4.51 4.61
C ASP A 151 12.07 4.70 6.10
N LYS A 152 12.73 5.82 6.43
CA LYS A 152 13.13 6.16 7.82
C LYS A 152 12.49 7.44 8.34
N GLY A 153 11.73 8.15 7.51
CA GLY A 153 11.15 9.46 7.77
C GLY A 153 9.86 9.62 6.98
N GLU A 154 9.83 10.55 6.03
CA GLU A 154 8.61 10.95 5.31
C GLU A 154 7.92 9.79 4.58
N ARG A 155 8.67 8.79 4.10
CA ARG A 155 8.09 7.62 3.42
C ARG A 155 7.24 6.74 4.34
N MET A 156 7.40 6.89 5.66
CA MET A 156 6.51 6.25 6.62
C MET A 156 5.05 6.73 6.51
N LEU A 157 4.78 7.92 5.96
CA LEU A 157 3.41 8.42 5.79
C LEU A 157 2.57 7.52 4.86
N LEU A 158 3.22 6.76 3.97
CA LEU A 158 2.56 5.75 3.13
C LEU A 158 1.98 4.58 3.95
N ASN A 159 2.34 4.45 5.23
CA ASN A 159 1.81 3.43 6.13
C ASN A 159 0.53 3.89 6.86
N PHE A 160 -0.13 4.96 6.41
CA PHE A 160 -1.45 5.32 6.93
C PHE A 160 -2.44 4.16 6.76
N GLY A 161 -3.17 3.82 7.83
CA GLY A 161 -4.02 2.63 7.90
C GLY A 161 -3.30 1.31 8.17
N HIS A 162 -2.01 1.17 7.81
CA HIS A 162 -1.32 -0.12 7.78
C HIS A 162 -1.06 -0.73 9.17
N THR A 163 -0.86 0.08 10.21
CA THR A 163 -0.65 -0.44 11.58
C THR A 163 -1.81 -1.32 12.04
N LEU A 164 -3.05 -0.88 11.80
CA LEU A 164 -4.23 -1.69 12.09
C LEU A 164 -4.50 -2.69 10.96
N GLY A 165 -4.28 -2.30 9.69
CA GLY A 165 -4.48 -3.18 8.53
C GLY A 165 -3.70 -4.49 8.65
N HIS A 166 -2.40 -4.43 8.90
CA HIS A 166 -1.57 -5.63 9.09
C HIS A 166 -2.03 -6.46 10.30
N ALA A 167 -2.45 -5.82 11.38
CA ALA A 167 -2.95 -6.52 12.56
C ALA A 167 -4.28 -7.25 12.28
N ILE A 168 -5.17 -6.64 11.50
CA ILE A 168 -6.41 -7.24 11.00
C ILE A 168 -6.08 -8.44 10.10
N GLU A 169 -5.21 -8.26 9.11
CA GLU A 169 -4.80 -9.33 8.21
C GLU A 169 -4.23 -10.53 8.98
N GLN A 170 -3.34 -10.29 9.93
CA GLN A 170 -2.75 -11.31 10.78
C GLN A 170 -3.78 -12.02 11.66
N TYR A 171 -4.70 -11.27 12.29
CA TYR A 171 -5.75 -11.83 13.15
C TYR A 171 -6.64 -12.84 12.39
N TYR A 172 -7.00 -12.53 11.14
CA TYR A 172 -7.79 -13.45 10.29
C TYR A 172 -6.93 -14.40 9.45
N ASN A 173 -5.64 -14.56 9.76
CA ASN A 173 -4.70 -15.40 9.01
C ASN A 173 -4.72 -15.15 7.49
N TYR A 174 -4.93 -13.89 7.06
CA TYR A 174 -4.99 -13.47 5.65
C TYR A 174 -6.12 -14.12 4.82
N THR A 175 -7.16 -14.65 5.48
CA THR A 175 -8.25 -15.37 4.79
C THR A 175 -9.54 -14.58 4.62
N LYS A 176 -9.76 -13.56 5.45
CA LYS A 176 -11.03 -12.81 5.49
C LYS A 176 -10.99 -11.54 4.65
N TYR A 177 -10.13 -10.62 5.05
CA TYR A 177 -9.96 -9.33 4.38
C TYR A 177 -8.80 -9.38 3.39
N THR A 178 -8.97 -8.74 2.24
CA THR A 178 -7.86 -8.38 1.37
C THR A 178 -7.01 -7.28 2.02
N HIS A 179 -5.86 -6.97 1.44
CA HIS A 179 -4.93 -5.99 1.99
C HIS A 179 -5.56 -4.59 2.05
N GLY A 180 -6.11 -4.11 0.94
CA GLY A 180 -6.81 -2.83 0.85
C GLY A 180 -8.07 -2.76 1.71
N GLU A 181 -8.83 -3.84 1.85
CA GLU A 181 -9.96 -3.90 2.79
C GLU A 181 -9.49 -3.67 4.24
N ALA A 182 -8.38 -4.30 4.66
CA ALA A 182 -7.82 -4.13 5.99
C ALA A 182 -7.23 -2.71 6.19
N VAL A 183 -6.53 -2.18 5.19
CA VAL A 183 -6.00 -0.80 5.20
C VAL A 183 -7.13 0.22 5.29
N ALA A 184 -8.24 0.04 4.57
CA ALA A 184 -9.42 0.89 4.62
C ALA A 184 -10.04 0.98 6.02
N ILE A 185 -10.23 -0.17 6.68
CA ILE A 185 -10.69 -0.22 8.08
C ILE A 185 -9.70 0.52 8.98
N GLY A 186 -8.40 0.27 8.79
CA GLY A 186 -7.35 0.93 9.55
C GLY A 186 -7.35 2.46 9.41
N MET A 187 -7.53 2.97 8.19
CA MET A 187 -7.61 4.42 7.92
C MET A 187 -8.77 5.06 8.69
N TYR A 188 -9.95 4.45 8.65
CA TYR A 188 -11.12 4.95 9.35
C TYR A 188 -10.96 4.92 10.87
N GLU A 189 -10.57 3.77 11.45
CA GLU A 189 -10.46 3.62 12.90
C GLU A 189 -9.36 4.53 13.49
N ILE A 190 -8.20 4.61 12.86
CA ILE A 190 -7.13 5.54 13.30
C ILE A 190 -7.63 6.97 13.28
N THR A 191 -8.33 7.39 12.22
CA THR A 191 -8.84 8.76 12.09
C THR A 191 -9.91 9.05 13.14
N LYS A 192 -10.86 8.13 13.35
CA LYS A 192 -11.93 8.26 14.34
C LYS A 192 -11.37 8.42 15.76
N ILE A 193 -10.37 7.63 16.12
CA ILE A 193 -9.69 7.72 17.42
C ILE A 193 -8.90 9.03 17.54
N SER A 194 -8.19 9.42 16.48
CA SER A 194 -7.43 10.69 16.43
C SER A 194 -8.34 11.90 16.58
N GLU A 195 -9.53 11.87 15.95
CA GLU A 195 -10.57 12.90 16.06
C GLU A 195 -11.13 12.99 17.48
N ALA A 196 -11.44 11.85 18.11
CA ALA A 196 -11.91 11.81 19.50
C ALA A 196 -10.88 12.36 20.50
N LYS A 197 -9.58 12.18 20.22
CA LYS A 197 -8.47 12.74 21.01
C LYS A 197 -8.10 14.19 20.62
N GLY A 198 -8.81 14.80 19.67
CA GLY A 198 -8.58 16.19 19.24
C GLY A 198 -7.31 16.40 18.41
N LEU A 199 -6.71 15.34 17.88
CA LEU A 199 -5.51 15.39 17.05
C LEU A 199 -5.84 15.63 15.56
N THR A 200 -7.04 15.24 15.14
CA THR A 200 -7.57 15.40 13.79
C THR A 200 -8.77 16.34 13.80
N VAL A 201 -8.92 17.15 12.75
CA VAL A 201 -10.09 18.01 12.52
C VAL A 201 -11.38 17.19 12.53
N LYS A 202 -12.40 17.69 13.25
CA LYS A 202 -13.72 17.03 13.34
C LYS A 202 -14.38 16.86 11.99
N GLY A 203 -15.04 15.72 11.78
CA GLY A 203 -15.70 15.32 10.54
C GLY A 203 -14.77 14.62 9.54
N THR A 204 -13.45 14.55 9.80
CA THR A 204 -12.52 13.87 8.90
C THR A 204 -12.80 12.37 8.82
N ALA A 205 -13.13 11.72 9.95
CA ALA A 205 -13.44 10.29 9.95
C ALA A 205 -14.71 9.97 9.15
N GLU A 206 -15.74 10.83 9.22
CA GLU A 206 -16.98 10.62 8.48
C GLU A 206 -16.76 10.74 6.96
N ARG A 207 -15.97 11.73 6.51
CA ARG A 207 -15.61 11.86 5.08
C ARG A 207 -14.85 10.65 4.56
N ILE A 208 -13.93 10.09 5.35
CA ILE A 208 -13.24 8.84 5.01
C ILE A 208 -14.24 7.69 4.92
N LYS A 209 -15.16 7.56 5.87
CA LYS A 209 -16.20 6.53 5.82
C LYS A 209 -17.08 6.65 4.58
N GLU A 210 -17.51 7.86 4.22
CA GLU A 210 -18.34 8.12 3.05
C GLU A 210 -17.64 7.70 1.75
N ILE A 211 -16.37 8.06 1.56
CA ILE A 211 -15.62 7.66 0.36
C ILE A 211 -15.33 6.15 0.32
N LEU A 212 -15.05 5.52 1.47
CA LEU A 212 -14.86 4.08 1.55
C LEU A 212 -16.14 3.33 1.15
N ILE A 213 -17.30 3.75 1.67
CA ILE A 213 -18.60 3.17 1.29
C ILE A 213 -18.85 3.34 -0.21
N LYS A 214 -18.56 4.52 -0.76
CA LYS A 214 -18.73 4.82 -2.19
C LYS A 214 -17.95 3.86 -3.10
N TYR A 215 -16.73 3.50 -2.69
CA TYR A 215 -15.87 2.58 -3.42
C TYR A 215 -15.97 1.13 -2.95
N ASN A 216 -17.06 0.78 -2.27
CA ASN A 216 -17.35 -0.57 -1.78
C ASN A 216 -16.28 -1.17 -0.85
N LEU A 217 -15.54 -0.31 -0.15
CA LEU A 217 -14.54 -0.70 0.84
C LEU A 217 -15.17 -0.80 2.25
N PRO A 218 -14.76 -1.76 3.07
CA PRO A 218 -15.18 -1.83 4.46
C PRO A 218 -14.51 -0.72 5.28
N TYR A 219 -15.26 -0.15 6.22
CA TYR A 219 -14.73 0.78 7.24
C TYR A 219 -14.85 0.21 8.65
N LYS A 220 -15.46 -0.98 8.81
CA LYS A 220 -15.69 -1.62 10.10
C LYS A 220 -15.31 -3.10 10.04
N MET A 221 -14.84 -3.61 11.16
CA MET A 221 -14.63 -5.04 11.42
C MET A 221 -15.71 -5.59 12.35
N ASP A 222 -15.80 -6.92 12.45
CA ASP A 222 -16.78 -7.62 13.29
C ASP A 222 -16.29 -7.95 14.71
N VAL A 223 -15.08 -7.52 15.05
CA VAL A 223 -14.46 -7.68 16.37
C VAL A 223 -14.09 -6.32 16.97
N ASN A 224 -13.86 -6.27 18.28
CA ASN A 224 -13.37 -5.03 18.90
C ASN A 224 -11.90 -4.82 18.59
N ILE A 225 -11.48 -3.55 18.54
CA ILE A 225 -10.08 -3.20 18.28
C ILE A 225 -9.13 -3.83 19.31
N GLU A 226 -9.57 -3.94 20.57
CA GLU A 226 -8.84 -4.56 21.67
C GLU A 226 -8.41 -6.00 21.37
N GLU A 227 -9.24 -6.78 20.67
CA GLU A 227 -8.94 -8.16 20.30
C GLU A 227 -7.81 -8.26 19.26
N ILE A 228 -7.60 -7.19 18.48
CA ILE A 228 -6.56 -7.11 17.45
C ILE A 228 -5.26 -6.53 18.04
N LEU A 229 -5.34 -5.73 19.11
CA LEU A 229 -4.16 -5.13 19.74
C LEU A 229 -3.16 -6.15 20.30
N ASP A 230 -3.64 -7.34 20.67
CA ASP A 230 -2.76 -8.43 21.13
C ASP A 230 -1.82 -8.91 20.01
N THR A 231 -2.29 -8.89 18.76
CA THR A 231 -1.48 -9.18 17.57
C THR A 231 -0.37 -8.13 17.38
N ILE A 232 -0.69 -6.85 17.61
CA ILE A 232 0.30 -5.75 17.55
C ILE A 232 1.37 -5.92 18.65
N ASN A 233 1.00 -6.42 19.82
CA ASN A 233 1.93 -6.66 20.93
C ASN A 233 2.89 -7.83 20.69
N LEU A 234 2.53 -8.81 19.86
CA LEU A 234 3.43 -9.91 19.48
C LEU A 234 4.60 -9.40 18.64
N ASP A 235 4.36 -8.43 17.75
CA ASP A 235 5.40 -7.80 16.93
C ASP A 235 6.37 -6.95 17.79
N LYS A 236 5.86 -6.35 18.89
CA LYS A 236 6.64 -5.56 19.85
C LYS A 236 7.67 -6.34 20.68
N LYS A 237 7.61 -7.68 20.74
CA LYS A 237 8.74 -8.44 21.35
C LYS A 237 10.03 -8.28 20.53
N LYS A 238 9.96 -7.78 19.29
CA LYS A 238 11.10 -7.56 18.40
C LYS A 238 11.50 -6.07 18.22
N LEU A 239 10.62 -5.11 18.48
CA LEU A 239 10.86 -3.67 18.29
C LEU A 239 10.31 -2.91 19.50
N GLY A 240 11.13 -2.06 20.13
CA GLY A 240 10.92 -1.49 21.48
C GLY A 240 9.60 -0.76 21.76
N LYS A 241 9.46 -0.22 22.98
CA LYS A 241 8.22 0.32 23.58
C LYS A 241 7.48 1.45 22.81
N SER A 242 8.00 1.94 21.68
CA SER A 242 7.46 3.08 20.93
C SER A 242 6.88 2.67 19.57
N LEU A 243 5.66 3.12 19.27
CA LEU A 243 4.97 2.95 17.99
C LEU A 243 4.99 4.27 17.21
N ASN A 244 5.38 4.23 15.95
CA ASN A 244 5.20 5.34 15.00
C ASN A 244 3.88 5.11 14.28
N LEU A 245 2.82 5.83 14.69
CA LEU A 245 1.51 5.75 14.06
C LEU A 245 1.33 6.92 13.09
N ILE A 246 0.78 6.67 11.92
CA ILE A 246 0.45 7.75 10.98
C ILE A 246 -0.96 8.22 11.26
N ILE A 247 -1.14 9.51 11.53
CA ILE A 247 -2.45 10.13 11.75
C ILE A 247 -2.64 11.29 10.78
N LEU A 248 -3.89 11.69 10.57
CA LEU A 248 -4.22 12.90 9.82
C LEU A 248 -4.39 14.08 10.77
N LYS A 249 -3.85 15.25 10.41
CA LYS A 249 -4.32 16.51 10.99
C LYS A 249 -5.65 16.90 10.35
N GLU A 250 -5.71 16.79 9.04
CA GLU A 250 -6.87 16.94 8.18
C GLU A 250 -6.60 16.17 6.88
N ILE A 251 -7.61 16.00 6.03
CA ILE A 251 -7.42 15.37 4.71
C ILE A 251 -6.39 16.17 3.90
N GLY A 252 -5.41 15.46 3.34
CA GLY A 252 -4.27 16.01 2.62
C GLY A 252 -3.08 16.38 3.50
N ASN A 253 -3.18 16.23 4.82
CA ASN A 253 -2.11 16.56 5.76
C ASN A 253 -1.98 15.51 6.87
N SER A 254 -0.90 14.73 6.79
CA SER A 254 -0.58 13.64 7.71
C SER A 254 0.70 13.89 8.50
N GLU A 255 0.83 13.24 9.65
CA GLU A 255 2.05 13.27 10.45
C GLU A 255 2.40 11.90 11.05
N ILE A 256 3.67 11.74 11.41
CA ILE A 256 4.14 10.62 12.22
C ILE A 256 3.93 10.97 13.69
N TYR A 257 2.99 10.29 14.33
CA TYR A 257 2.66 10.45 15.73
C TYR A 257 3.32 9.34 16.57
N LYS A 258 4.27 9.73 17.42
CA LYS A 258 4.97 8.79 18.33
C LYS A 258 4.07 8.48 19.52
N THR A 259 3.71 7.21 19.68
CA THR A 259 2.75 6.77 20.69
C THR A 259 3.03 5.33 21.18
N THR A 260 2.11 4.76 21.94
CA THR A 260 2.06 3.35 22.35
C THR A 260 0.74 2.72 21.89
N THR A 261 0.49 1.46 22.24
CA THR A 261 -0.80 0.80 21.95
C THR A 261 -1.96 1.40 22.74
N GLU A 262 -1.69 2.14 23.82
CA GLU A 262 -2.69 2.91 24.57
C GLU A 262 -3.36 3.99 23.71
N PHE A 263 -2.80 4.31 22.54
CA PHE A 263 -3.49 5.13 21.56
C PHE A 263 -4.87 4.58 21.17
N PHE A 264 -5.01 3.27 21.08
CA PHE A 264 -6.22 2.61 20.60
C PHE A 264 -7.26 2.35 21.69
N ILE A 265 -6.93 2.74 22.93
CA ILE A 265 -7.76 2.64 24.14
C ILE A 265 -8.25 4.06 24.48
#